data_AF-A0A9Q2XQ07-F1
#
_entry.id   AF-A0A9Q2XQ07-F1
#
_cell.length_a   1.000
_cell.length_b   1.000
_cell.length_c   1.000
_cell.angle_alpha   90.00
_cell.angle_beta   90.00
_cell.angle_gamma   90.00
#
_symmetry.space_group_name_H-M   'P 1'
#
loop_
_entity.id
_entity.type
_entity.pdbx_description
1 polymer ?
#
loop_
_entity_poly.entity_id
_entity_poly.type
_entity_poly.pdbx_seq_one_letter_code
_entity_poly.pdbx_strand_id
1 'polypeptide(L)'
;NYLEKRRSLDHYTMELVKHWGIATGASNQDDWVSWYVAQTDEQPNYSKLLERLAATQTERRAIIQGFLEPNEQEAEDGLKLPTRAHRAIANMVKTGHIRVIATTNFDRLMENALRDVGIEPTVVSSADSFAGAEPLTHSTCYILKIHGDYKDARILNPC
;
A
#
# COMPACT_ATOMS: atom_id res chain seq x y z
N ASN A 1 -24.12 -6.88 -10.13
CA ASN A 1 -23.71 -5.79 -11.03
C ASN A 1 -23.10 -4.55 -10.33
N TYR A 2 -23.79 -3.77 -9.47
CA TYR A 2 -23.12 -2.72 -8.66
C TYR A 2 -22.39 -3.28 -7.42
N LEU A 3 -23.06 -4.16 -6.67
CA LEU A 3 -22.52 -4.80 -5.45
C LEU A 3 -21.37 -5.80 -5.69
N GLU A 4 -21.17 -6.25 -6.92
CA GLU A 4 -20.01 -7.07 -7.31
C GLU A 4 -18.80 -6.19 -7.64
N LYS A 5 -19.01 -5.10 -8.39
CA LYS A 5 -17.96 -4.11 -8.69
C LYS A 5 -17.50 -3.34 -7.45
N ARG A 6 -18.41 -3.06 -6.51
CA ARG A 6 -18.05 -2.50 -5.20
C ARG A 6 -17.20 -3.46 -4.37
N ARG A 7 -17.44 -4.77 -4.48
CA ARG A 7 -16.65 -5.81 -3.80
C ARG A 7 -15.26 -6.03 -4.41
N SER A 8 -15.05 -5.62 -5.66
CA SER A 8 -13.74 -5.71 -6.32
C SER A 8 -12.86 -4.46 -6.15
N LEU A 9 -13.40 -3.37 -5.62
CA LEU A 9 -12.64 -2.17 -5.33
C LEU A 9 -11.78 -2.40 -4.09
N ASP A 10 -10.48 -2.17 -4.23
CA ASP A 10 -9.56 -2.25 -3.11
C ASP A 10 -9.78 -1.07 -2.16
N HIS A 11 -9.28 -1.22 -0.93
CA HIS A 11 -9.43 -0.23 0.12
C HIS A 11 -8.86 1.15 -0.26
N TYR A 12 -7.74 1.19 -0.99
CA TYR A 12 -7.12 2.46 -1.39
C TYR A 12 -7.96 3.21 -2.42
N THR A 13 -8.57 2.51 -3.36
CA THR A 13 -9.47 3.16 -4.32
C THR A 13 -10.68 3.80 -3.62
N MET A 14 -11.25 3.14 -2.61
CA MET A 14 -12.35 3.72 -1.83
C MET A 14 -11.93 4.98 -1.05
N GLU A 15 -10.74 4.94 -0.43
CA GLU A 15 -10.20 6.11 0.29
C GLU A 15 -9.88 7.27 -0.65
N LEU A 16 -9.35 7.00 -1.85
CA LEU A 16 -9.12 8.02 -2.88
C LEU A 16 -10.43 8.68 -3.34
N VAL A 17 -11.51 7.92 -3.50
CA VAL A 17 -12.83 8.48 -3.83
C VAL A 17 -13.30 9.44 -2.74
N LYS A 18 -13.20 9.03 -1.47
CA LYS A 18 -13.57 9.87 -0.33
C LYS A 18 -12.74 11.16 -0.30
N HIS A 19 -11.43 11.05 -0.50
CA HIS A 19 -10.54 12.21 -0.51
C HIS A 19 -10.87 13.18 -1.65
N TRP A 20 -11.16 12.66 -2.85
CA TRP A 20 -11.62 13.47 -3.97
C TRP A 20 -12.95 14.16 -3.70
N GLY A 21 -13.90 13.47 -3.06
CA GLY A 21 -15.15 14.06 -2.63
C GLY A 21 -14.96 15.23 -1.66
N ILE A 22 -14.13 15.05 -0.63
CA ILE A 22 -13.81 16.12 0.32
C ILE A 22 -13.12 17.30 -0.38
N ALA A 23 -12.15 17.03 -1.26
CA ALA A 23 -11.41 18.07 -1.98
C ALA A 23 -12.29 18.88 -2.94
N THR A 24 -13.37 18.27 -3.46
CA THR A 24 -14.35 18.94 -4.34
C THR A 24 -15.50 19.61 -3.58
N GLY A 25 -15.47 19.58 -2.24
CA GLY A 25 -16.44 20.25 -1.38
C GLY A 25 -17.71 19.43 -1.10
N ALA A 26 -17.69 18.12 -1.33
CA ALA A 26 -18.80 17.26 -0.98
C ALA A 26 -18.94 17.14 0.55
N SER A 27 -20.18 17.18 1.03
CA SER A 27 -20.50 16.78 2.41
C SER A 27 -20.29 15.27 2.60
N ASN A 28 -20.26 14.81 3.86
CA ASN A 28 -20.09 13.39 4.15
C ASN A 28 -21.18 12.55 3.47
N GLN A 29 -20.78 11.46 2.80
CA GLN A 29 -21.67 10.57 2.04
C GLN A 29 -21.76 9.20 2.69
N ASP A 30 -22.96 8.60 2.66
CA ASP A 30 -23.19 7.23 3.12
C ASP A 30 -22.57 6.18 2.17
N ASP A 31 -22.55 6.48 0.85
CA ASP A 31 -21.89 5.67 -0.17
C ASP A 31 -21.08 6.54 -1.12
N TRP A 32 -19.80 6.71 -0.78
CA TRP A 32 -18.83 7.44 -1.59
C TRP A 32 -18.68 6.89 -3.01
N VAL A 33 -18.83 5.58 -3.22
CA VAL A 33 -18.71 4.96 -4.56
C VAL A 33 -19.91 5.35 -5.42
N SER A 34 -21.12 5.25 -4.88
CA SER A 34 -22.35 5.67 -5.59
C SER A 34 -22.29 7.17 -5.92
N TRP A 35 -21.84 7.97 -4.95
CA TRP A 35 -21.69 9.41 -5.12
C TRP A 35 -20.69 9.73 -6.26
N TYR A 36 -19.53 9.08 -6.29
CA TYR A 36 -18.53 9.28 -7.34
C TYR A 36 -19.06 8.96 -8.73
N VAL A 37 -19.74 7.82 -8.88
CA VAL A 37 -20.36 7.41 -10.15
C VAL A 37 -21.41 8.44 -10.57
N ALA A 38 -22.24 8.93 -9.65
CA ALA A 38 -23.23 9.95 -9.95
C ALA A 38 -22.63 11.29 -10.40
N GLN A 39 -21.44 11.66 -9.88
CA GLN A 39 -20.76 12.91 -10.25
C GLN A 39 -19.96 12.83 -11.55
N THR A 40 -19.41 11.66 -11.87
CA THR A 40 -18.43 11.50 -12.96
C THR A 40 -18.93 10.63 -14.11
N ASP A 41 -20.02 9.89 -13.91
CA ASP A 41 -20.51 8.81 -14.79
C ASP A 41 -19.44 7.72 -15.06
N GLU A 42 -18.39 7.67 -14.25
CA GLU A 42 -17.27 6.74 -14.37
C GLU A 42 -17.18 5.84 -13.14
N GLN A 43 -16.68 4.62 -13.34
CA GLN A 43 -16.33 3.74 -12.21
C GLN A 43 -15.02 4.20 -11.56
N PRO A 44 -14.90 4.14 -10.22
CA PRO A 44 -13.65 4.44 -9.54
C PRO A 44 -12.51 3.57 -10.06
N ASN A 45 -11.40 4.21 -10.39
CA ASN A 45 -10.17 3.54 -10.79
C ASN A 45 -9.00 4.23 -10.07
N TYR A 46 -8.17 3.42 -9.41
CA TYR A 46 -7.05 3.89 -8.60
C TYR A 46 -6.17 4.90 -9.34
N SER A 47 -5.66 4.51 -10.51
CA SER A 47 -4.70 5.31 -11.28
C SER A 47 -5.31 6.63 -11.75
N LYS A 48 -6.54 6.60 -12.28
CA LYS A 48 -7.27 7.82 -12.68
C LYS A 48 -7.54 8.76 -11.50
N LEU A 49 -7.98 8.22 -10.36
CA LEU A 49 -8.26 9.02 -9.16
C LEU A 49 -6.99 9.67 -8.63
N LEU A 50 -5.89 8.93 -8.58
CA LEU A 50 -4.61 9.43 -8.13
C LEU A 50 -4.07 10.53 -9.06
N GLU A 51 -4.23 10.39 -10.37
CA GLU A 51 -3.87 11.44 -11.36
C GLU A 51 -4.75 12.69 -11.21
N ARG A 52 -6.05 12.54 -10.92
CA ARG A 52 -6.96 13.68 -10.68
C ARG A 52 -6.62 14.44 -9.40
N LEU A 53 -6.20 13.73 -8.36
CA LEU A 53 -5.89 14.31 -7.05
C LEU A 53 -4.50 14.96 -7.00
N ALA A 54 -3.58 14.54 -7.84
CA ALA A 54 -2.19 14.99 -7.80
C ALA A 54 -1.56 15.03 -9.19
N ALA A 55 -1.23 16.24 -9.64
CA ALA A 55 -0.62 16.48 -10.94
C ALA A 55 0.85 16.02 -10.97
N THR A 56 1.57 16.21 -9.85
CA THR A 56 2.98 15.88 -9.74
C THR A 56 3.21 14.54 -9.06
N GLN A 57 4.37 13.91 -9.35
CA GLN A 57 4.76 12.67 -8.68
C GLN A 57 4.97 12.86 -7.16
N THR A 58 5.42 14.04 -6.74
CA THR A 58 5.62 14.40 -5.34
C THR A 58 4.30 14.45 -4.58
N GLU A 59 3.27 15.07 -5.15
CA GLU A 59 1.93 15.11 -4.54
C GLU A 59 1.31 13.71 -4.47
N ARG A 60 1.47 12.89 -5.52
CA ARG A 60 1.00 11.50 -5.50
C ARG A 60 1.62 10.69 -4.36
N ARG A 61 2.92 10.86 -4.14
CA ARG A 61 3.63 10.24 -2.99
C ARG A 61 3.07 10.72 -1.67
N ALA A 62 2.84 12.02 -1.50
CA ALA A 62 2.33 12.57 -0.25
C ALA A 62 0.94 11.99 0.09
N ILE A 63 0.06 11.83 -0.90
CA ILE A 63 -1.25 11.19 -0.74
C ILE A 63 -1.08 9.71 -0.32
N ILE A 64 -0.27 8.95 -1.06
CA ILE A 64 -0.04 7.53 -0.76
C ILE A 64 0.58 7.36 0.63
N GLN A 65 1.54 8.21 1.00
CA GLN A 65 2.19 8.17 2.30
C GLN A 65 1.17 8.37 3.43
N GLY A 66 0.22 9.29 3.28
CA GLY A 66 -0.86 9.48 4.26
C GLY A 66 -1.76 8.25 4.45
N PHE A 67 -1.96 7.44 3.40
CA PHE A 67 -2.72 6.20 3.51
C PHE A 67 -1.95 5.07 4.19
N LEU A 68 -0.62 5.08 4.12
CA LEU A 68 0.23 3.99 4.57
C LEU A 68 0.82 4.20 5.95
N GLU A 69 1.20 5.44 6.26
CA GLU A 69 1.80 5.77 7.54
C GLU A 69 0.70 6.13 8.55
N PRO A 70 0.75 5.57 9.76
CA PRO A 70 -0.15 5.98 10.82
C PRO A 70 0.15 7.42 11.24
N ASN A 71 -0.89 8.22 11.41
CA ASN A 71 -0.78 9.44 12.22
C ASN A 71 -0.73 9.09 13.72
N GLU A 72 -0.49 10.09 14.58
CA GLU A 72 -0.32 9.87 16.03
C GLU A 72 -1.53 9.14 16.65
N GLN A 73 -2.75 9.58 16.32
CA GLN A 73 -3.99 8.95 16.83
C GLN A 73 -4.18 7.53 16.28
N GLU A 74 -3.94 7.32 14.98
CA GLU A 74 -4.02 6.01 14.35
C GLU A 74 -3.01 5.03 14.96
N ALA A 75 -1.81 5.49 15.28
CA ALA A 75 -0.79 4.67 15.94
C ALA A 75 -1.21 4.27 17.36
N GLU A 76 -1.78 5.21 18.13
CA GLU A 76 -2.34 4.95 19.46
C GLU A 76 -3.50 3.93 19.40
N ASP A 77 -4.34 4.03 18.37
CA ASP A 77 -5.45 3.10 18.12
C ASP A 77 -5.00 1.76 17.49
N GLY A 78 -3.71 1.60 17.22
CA GLY A 78 -3.12 0.39 16.64
C GLY A 78 -3.43 0.16 15.15
N LEU A 79 -3.86 1.21 14.44
CA LEU A 79 -4.14 1.19 13.01
C LEU A 79 -2.85 1.31 12.19
N LYS A 80 -2.86 0.73 10.98
CA LYS A 80 -1.69 0.68 10.08
C LYS A 80 -0.42 0.09 10.74
N LEU A 81 -0.64 -0.80 11.72
CA LEU A 81 0.41 -1.61 12.35
C LEU A 81 0.39 -3.05 11.83
N PRO A 82 1.50 -3.79 11.97
CA PRO A 82 1.53 -5.20 11.60
C PRO A 82 0.45 -6.03 12.29
N THR A 83 -0.44 -6.60 11.48
CA THR A 83 -1.52 -7.48 11.95
C THR A 83 -0.99 -8.82 12.48
N ARG A 84 -1.86 -9.63 13.09
CA ARG A 84 -1.52 -10.99 13.55
C ARG A 84 -0.92 -11.86 12.44
N ALA A 85 -1.39 -11.71 11.20
CA ALA A 85 -0.87 -12.45 10.05
C ALA A 85 0.59 -12.07 9.75
N HIS A 86 0.90 -10.76 9.71
CA HIS A 86 2.27 -10.27 9.52
C HIS A 86 3.20 -10.80 10.62
N ARG A 87 2.77 -10.75 11.88
CA ARG A 87 3.56 -11.25 13.02
C ARG A 87 3.78 -12.76 12.95
N ALA A 88 2.78 -13.52 12.50
CA ALA A 88 2.94 -14.96 12.30
C ALA A 88 3.97 -15.29 11.21
N ILE A 89 3.91 -14.58 10.07
CA ILE A 89 4.89 -14.72 8.99
C ILE A 89 6.29 -14.35 9.49
N ALA A 90 6.43 -13.24 10.23
CA ALA A 90 7.71 -12.83 10.79
C ALA A 90 8.32 -13.89 11.73
N ASN A 91 7.51 -14.58 12.53
CA ASN A 91 7.97 -15.70 13.35
C ASN A 91 8.39 -16.92 12.51
N MET A 92 7.72 -17.19 11.39
CA MET A 92 8.16 -18.24 10.45
C MET A 92 9.50 -17.90 9.80
N VAL A 93 9.73 -16.63 9.48
CA VAL A 93 11.04 -16.16 8.99
C VAL A 93 12.10 -16.32 10.08
N LYS A 94 11.82 -15.89 11.31
CA LYS A 94 12.74 -16.01 12.46
C LYS A 94 13.20 -17.44 12.73
N THR A 95 12.30 -18.40 12.52
CA THR A 95 12.56 -19.83 12.71
C THR A 95 13.16 -20.50 11.47
N GLY A 96 13.45 -19.73 10.41
CA GLY A 96 14.13 -20.22 9.21
C GLY A 96 13.24 -20.90 8.17
N HIS A 97 11.91 -20.90 8.36
CA HIS A 97 10.97 -21.56 7.45
C HIS A 97 10.69 -20.75 6.18
N ILE A 98 10.82 -19.43 6.26
CA ILE A 98 10.59 -18.50 5.15
C ILE A 98 11.85 -17.67 4.94
N ARG A 99 12.34 -17.65 3.70
CA ARG A 99 13.52 -16.87 3.28
C ARG A 99 13.17 -15.75 2.28
N VAL A 100 12.03 -15.87 1.61
CA VAL A 100 11.58 -14.95 0.56
C VAL A 100 10.08 -14.74 0.70
N ILE A 101 9.67 -13.48 0.68
CA ILE A 101 8.27 -13.03 0.68
C ILE A 101 8.07 -12.24 -0.61
N ALA A 102 7.15 -12.67 -1.47
CA ALA A 102 6.73 -11.89 -2.64
C ALA A 102 5.37 -11.26 -2.35
N THR A 103 5.23 -9.96 -2.60
CA THR A 103 4.00 -9.21 -2.33
C THR A 103 3.71 -8.19 -3.43
N THR A 104 2.42 -7.96 -3.68
CA THR A 104 1.92 -6.86 -4.51
C THR A 104 1.70 -5.59 -3.69
N ASN A 105 1.72 -5.69 -2.36
CA ASN A 105 1.54 -4.55 -1.48
C ASN A 105 2.80 -3.68 -1.47
N PHE A 106 2.60 -2.36 -1.44
CA PHE A 106 3.67 -1.37 -1.35
C PHE A 106 3.91 -0.87 0.08
N ASP A 107 3.02 -1.20 1.03
CA ASP A 107 3.14 -0.84 2.46
C ASP A 107 4.41 -1.40 3.13
N ARG A 108 4.66 -0.98 4.39
CA ARG A 108 5.81 -1.42 5.20
C ARG A 108 5.42 -2.34 6.35
N LEU A 109 4.19 -2.86 6.37
CA LEU A 109 3.69 -3.66 7.50
C LEU A 109 4.50 -4.95 7.64
N MET A 110 4.88 -5.57 6.52
CA MET A 110 5.70 -6.79 6.56
C MET A 110 7.13 -6.52 7.04
N GLU A 111 7.74 -5.43 6.56
CA GLU A 111 9.08 -5.00 7.00
C GLU A 111 9.09 -4.70 8.50
N ASN A 112 8.12 -3.93 8.97
CA ASN A 112 7.99 -3.57 10.38
C ASN A 112 7.80 -4.81 11.25
N ALA A 113 6.97 -5.77 10.82
CA ALA A 113 6.80 -7.03 11.56
C ALA A 113 8.10 -7.84 11.69
N LEU A 114 8.97 -7.79 10.68
CA LEU A 114 10.27 -8.45 10.72
C LEU A 114 11.25 -7.72 11.64
N ARG A 115 11.26 -6.38 11.59
CA ARG A 115 12.06 -5.57 12.51
C ARG A 115 11.64 -5.76 13.97
N ASP A 116 10.33 -5.88 14.24
CA ASP A 116 9.78 -6.19 15.58
C ASP A 116 10.36 -7.48 16.19
N VAL A 117 10.73 -8.45 15.34
CA VAL A 117 11.31 -9.73 15.80
C VAL A 117 12.83 -9.79 15.68
N GLY A 118 13.47 -8.66 15.32
CA GLY A 118 14.92 -8.48 15.22
C GLY A 118 15.52 -8.86 13.86
N ILE A 119 14.71 -8.90 12.79
CA ILE A 119 15.15 -9.29 11.45
C ILE A 119 15.12 -8.05 10.54
N GLU A 120 16.26 -7.70 9.95
CA GLU A 120 16.32 -6.68 8.90
C GLU A 120 16.18 -7.37 7.53
N PRO A 121 15.07 -7.14 6.79
CA PRO A 121 14.88 -7.75 5.48
C PRO A 121 15.59 -6.97 4.37
N THR A 122 16.04 -7.68 3.35
CA THR A 122 16.45 -7.07 2.07
C THR A 122 15.22 -6.81 1.22
N VAL A 123 14.85 -5.55 1.03
CA VAL A 123 13.71 -5.15 0.20
C VAL A 123 14.14 -4.97 -1.24
N VAL A 124 13.49 -5.68 -2.16
CA VAL A 124 13.70 -5.60 -3.60
C VAL A 124 12.40 -5.14 -4.24
N SER A 125 12.43 -3.98 -4.89
CA SER A 125 11.27 -3.31 -5.47
C SER A 125 11.41 -3.06 -6.98
N SER A 126 12.57 -3.36 -7.55
CA SER A 126 12.88 -3.21 -8.97
C SER A 126 13.95 -4.21 -9.42
N ALA A 127 14.03 -4.47 -10.72
CA ALA A 127 15.08 -5.31 -11.30
C ALA A 127 16.49 -4.77 -10.98
N ASP A 128 16.66 -3.44 -10.98
CA ASP A 128 17.93 -2.80 -10.61
C ASP A 128 18.30 -3.07 -9.14
N SER A 129 17.32 -2.93 -8.23
CA SER A 129 17.54 -3.22 -6.81
C SER A 129 17.87 -4.69 -6.56
N PHE A 130 17.36 -5.60 -7.41
CA PHE A 130 17.69 -7.02 -7.35
C PHE A 130 19.14 -7.27 -7.75
N ALA A 131 19.62 -6.62 -8.82
CA ALA A 131 20.99 -6.78 -9.31
C ALA A 131 22.04 -6.28 -8.31
N GLY A 132 21.71 -5.24 -7.52
CA GLY A 132 22.56 -4.71 -6.45
C GLY A 132 22.29 -5.29 -5.07
N ALA A 133 21.32 -6.21 -4.93
CA ALA A 133 21.00 -6.78 -3.64
C ALA A 133 22.11 -7.71 -3.15
N GLU A 134 22.19 -7.88 -1.84
CA GLU A 134 23.00 -8.95 -1.28
C GLU A 134 22.58 -10.31 -1.89
N PRO A 135 23.43 -11.35 -1.83
CA PRO A 135 23.01 -12.68 -2.19
C PRO A 135 22.04 -13.27 -1.15
N LEU A 136 21.13 -14.14 -1.60
CA LEU A 136 20.18 -14.89 -0.74
C LEU A 136 20.83 -15.68 0.41
N THR A 137 22.14 -15.91 0.34
CA THR A 137 22.94 -16.62 1.35
C THR A 137 23.35 -15.75 2.53
N HIS A 138 23.32 -14.43 2.39
CA HIS A 138 23.75 -13.47 3.42
C HIS A 138 22.60 -12.69 4.05
N SER A 139 21.46 -12.57 3.36
CA SER A 139 20.25 -11.98 3.96
C SER A 139 19.45 -13.00 4.75
N THR A 140 18.85 -12.53 5.83
CA THR A 140 17.91 -13.31 6.65
C THR A 140 16.56 -13.49 5.95
N CYS A 141 16.11 -12.49 5.18
CA CYS A 141 14.84 -12.54 4.45
C CYS A 141 14.80 -11.53 3.31
N TYR A 142 14.28 -11.95 2.15
CA TYR A 142 13.93 -11.04 1.06
C TYR A 142 12.46 -10.68 1.07
N ILE A 143 12.16 -9.41 0.78
CA ILE A 143 10.81 -8.97 0.43
C ILE A 143 10.84 -8.45 -1.00
N LEU A 144 10.23 -9.18 -1.92
CA LEU A 144 10.05 -8.78 -3.31
C LEU A 144 8.72 -8.06 -3.47
N LYS A 145 8.76 -6.75 -3.70
CA LYS A 145 7.58 -5.92 -3.99
C LYS A 145 7.39 -5.79 -5.50
N ILE A 146 6.41 -6.49 -6.04
CA ILE A 146 6.19 -6.61 -7.49
C ILE A 146 5.82 -5.27 -8.14
N HIS A 147 5.05 -4.43 -7.43
CA HIS A 147 4.63 -3.11 -7.90
C HIS A 147 5.54 -1.97 -7.40
N GLY A 148 6.70 -2.33 -6.85
CA GLY A 148 7.66 -1.37 -6.31
C GLY A 148 7.41 -0.96 -4.86
N ASP A 149 8.18 0.02 -4.39
CA ASP A 149 8.06 0.63 -3.07
C ASP A 149 7.58 2.07 -3.24
N TYR A 150 6.60 2.50 -2.46
CA TYR A 150 6.05 3.85 -2.58
C TYR A 150 7.06 4.97 -2.26
N LYS A 151 8.17 4.65 -1.56
CA LYS A 151 9.27 5.62 -1.35
C LYS A 151 10.30 5.60 -2.48
N ASP A 152 10.39 4.56 -3.31
CA ASP A 152 11.29 4.56 -4.47
C ASP A 152 10.72 5.50 -5.54
N ALA A 153 11.53 6.46 -6.02
CA ALA A 153 11.26 7.50 -7.04
C ALA A 153 10.54 6.99 -8.32
N ARG A 154 10.39 5.69 -8.49
CA ARG A 154 10.04 5.00 -9.74
C ARG A 154 8.83 4.06 -9.60
N ILE A 155 7.85 4.40 -8.78
CA ILE A 155 6.60 3.61 -8.67
C ILE A 155 6.00 3.44 -10.07
N LEU A 156 5.88 2.18 -10.51
CA LEU A 156 5.09 1.81 -11.67
C LEU A 156 3.63 1.77 -11.23
N ASN A 157 2.80 2.63 -11.83
CA ASN A 157 1.35 2.58 -11.61
C ASN A 157 0.86 1.17 -11.98
N PRO A 158 0.12 0.46 -11.11
CA PRO A 158 -0.60 -0.73 -11.54
C PRO A 158 -1.64 -0.30 -12.58
N CYS A 159 -1.68 -1.04 -13.70
CA CYS A 159 -2.64 -0.87 -14.78
C CYS A 159 -4.07 -1.17 -14.31
#